data_AF-A0A7I7PKU7-F1
#
_entry.id   AF-A0A7I7PKU7-F1
#
_cell.length_a   1.000
_cell.length_b   1.000
_cell.length_c   1.000
_cell.angle_alpha   90.00
_cell.angle_beta   90.00
_cell.angle_gamma   90.00
#
_symmetry.space_group_name_H-M   'P 1'
#
loop_
_entity.id
_entity.type
_entity.pdbx_description
1 polymer ?
#
loop_
_entity_poly.entity_id
_entity_poly.type
_entity_poly.pdbx_seq_one_letter_code
_entity_poly.pdbx_strand_id
1 'polypeptide(L)'
;MTELAVDLARPRGQYGIDGDYRLIPAPVVFTSYALLCITGTVLAVRWLLSGRVIAGVTTAVVAVVLVGAGAGIVRFSRRGKFEVWARLLTGLHLRGDERVLDLGCGRGAVLLAAAKLLPRGSAVGVDIWRPDQTGNCVQATVANAEAEGVADRIELHTCDMTDLQFPDESFDVVVSSLAIHNLPGNDARRSAIDEAVRVLRPGGRLVIADIGFTRLYAKRLRQRGMENVERQDLGWRAWWGLPLIRTHAVTATKPGTGW
;
A
#
# COMPACT_ATOMS: atom_id res chain seq x y z
N MET A 1 16.76 -6.73 -11.31
CA MET A 1 15.34 -6.39 -11.52
C MET A 1 15.11 -6.43 -13.02
N THR A 2 14.09 -7.13 -13.48
CA THR A 2 13.70 -7.16 -14.90
C THR A 2 13.30 -5.75 -15.38
N GLU A 3 13.41 -5.48 -16.68
CA GLU A 3 13.02 -4.18 -17.27
C GLU A 3 11.57 -3.80 -16.92
N LEU A 4 10.68 -4.80 -16.94
CA LEU A 4 9.29 -4.69 -16.51
C LEU A 4 9.13 -4.23 -15.05
N ALA A 5 9.94 -4.78 -14.12
CA ALA A 5 9.90 -4.35 -12.72
C ALA A 5 10.39 -2.90 -12.53
N VAL A 6 11.23 -2.39 -13.44
CA VAL A 6 11.70 -1.01 -13.42
C VAL A 6 10.61 -0.06 -13.92
N ASP A 7 9.87 -0.42 -14.98
CA ASP A 7 8.73 0.37 -15.47
C ASP A 7 7.61 0.46 -14.40
N LEU A 8 7.26 -0.68 -13.78
CA LEU A 8 6.27 -0.70 -12.70
C LEU A 8 6.68 0.15 -11.48
N ALA A 9 7.98 0.24 -11.20
CA ALA A 9 8.50 1.03 -10.09
C ALA A 9 8.53 2.55 -10.37
N ARG A 10 8.25 2.99 -11.60
CA ARG A 10 8.31 4.38 -12.06
C ARG A 10 7.00 4.77 -12.74
N PRO A 11 5.94 4.99 -11.96
CA PRO A 11 4.65 5.36 -12.52
C PRO A 11 4.67 6.74 -13.18
N ARG A 12 3.83 6.93 -14.18
CA ARG A 12 3.63 8.20 -14.92
C ARG A 12 2.48 9.03 -14.32
N GLY A 13 1.54 8.38 -13.65
CA GLY A 13 0.39 9.01 -13.00
C GLY A 13 0.76 9.78 -11.72
N GLN A 14 -0.24 10.46 -11.15
CA GLN A 14 -0.12 11.22 -9.91
C GLN A 14 -0.81 10.49 -8.76
N TYR A 15 -0.04 10.06 -7.77
CA TYR A 15 -0.54 9.22 -6.66
C TYR A 15 -0.45 9.87 -5.27
N GLY A 16 0.03 11.12 -5.19
CA GLY A 16 0.10 11.88 -3.94
C GLY A 16 1.09 11.32 -2.89
N ILE A 17 0.95 11.80 -1.65
CA ILE A 17 1.67 11.31 -0.47
C ILE A 17 0.63 10.68 0.48
N ASP A 18 0.93 9.51 1.02
CA ASP A 18 0.00 8.74 1.85
C ASP A 18 -0.19 9.39 3.24
N GLY A 19 -1.42 9.41 3.76
CA GLY A 19 -1.72 9.82 5.15
C GLY A 19 -3.17 10.25 5.37
N ASP A 20 -3.69 9.99 6.58
CA ASP A 20 -5.02 10.45 7.02
C ASP A 20 -4.90 11.82 7.72
N TYR A 21 -5.51 12.83 7.12
CA TYR A 21 -5.39 14.24 7.50
C TYR A 21 -6.77 14.89 7.62
N ARG A 22 -7.81 14.10 7.92
CA ARG A 22 -9.19 14.61 8.08
C ARG A 22 -9.31 15.74 9.10
N LEU A 23 -8.48 15.71 10.14
CA LEU A 23 -8.50 16.70 11.22
C LEU A 23 -7.50 17.84 11.01
N ILE A 24 -6.37 17.59 10.33
CA ILE A 24 -5.29 18.56 10.15
C ILE A 24 -4.81 18.49 8.70
N PRO A 25 -4.96 19.56 7.88
CA PRO A 25 -4.56 19.54 6.47
C PRO A 25 -3.08 19.15 6.26
N ALA A 26 -2.78 18.41 5.18
CA ALA A 26 -1.40 17.96 4.93
C ALA A 26 -0.38 19.11 4.88
N PRO A 27 -0.65 20.26 4.21
CA PRO A 27 0.27 21.39 4.22
C PRO A 27 0.61 21.86 5.63
N VAL A 28 -0.37 21.84 6.53
CA VAL A 28 -0.17 22.21 7.95
C VAL A 28 0.71 21.18 8.64
N VAL A 29 0.50 19.87 8.40
CA VAL A 29 1.36 18.85 8.99
C VAL A 29 2.78 18.94 8.46
N PHE A 30 2.99 19.05 7.14
CA PHE A 30 4.33 19.13 6.55
C PHE A 30 5.07 20.40 6.98
N THR A 31 4.39 21.55 7.00
CA THR A 31 5.01 22.81 7.46
C THR A 31 5.35 22.76 8.95
N SER A 32 4.43 22.26 9.80
CA SER A 32 4.68 22.09 11.23
C SER A 32 5.84 21.14 11.49
N TYR A 33 5.91 20.03 10.75
CA TYR A 33 7.00 19.07 10.83
C TYR A 33 8.34 19.67 10.39
N ALA A 34 8.35 20.42 9.29
CA ALA A 34 9.55 21.12 8.82
C ALA A 34 10.04 22.14 9.84
N LEU A 35 9.14 22.94 10.43
CA LEU A 35 9.47 23.89 11.48
C LEU A 35 10.05 23.20 12.72
N LEU A 36 9.51 22.04 13.11
CA LEU A 36 10.04 21.23 14.21
C LEU A 36 11.47 20.76 13.92
N CYS A 37 11.74 20.25 12.72
CA CYS A 37 13.07 19.82 12.29
C CYS A 37 14.07 20.99 12.26
N ILE A 38 13.66 22.15 11.75
CA ILE A 38 14.51 23.36 11.70
C ILE A 38 14.81 23.85 13.11
N THR A 39 13.78 23.96 13.95
CA THR A 39 13.92 24.43 15.34
C THR A 39 14.84 23.50 16.14
N GLY A 40 14.66 22.19 16.03
CA GLY A 40 15.53 21.20 16.67
C GLY A 40 17.00 21.35 16.24
N THR A 41 17.24 21.52 14.95
CA THR A 41 18.60 21.74 14.40
C THR A 41 19.22 23.04 14.93
N VAL A 42 18.47 24.15 14.93
CA VAL A 42 18.95 25.45 15.42
C VAL A 42 19.26 25.39 16.92
N LEU A 43 18.40 24.75 17.71
CA LEU A 43 18.63 24.57 19.15
C LEU A 43 19.87 23.71 19.41
N ALA A 44 20.06 22.62 18.65
CA ALA A 44 21.23 21.77 18.77
C ALA A 44 22.52 22.55 18.53
N VAL A 45 22.58 23.33 17.45
CA VAL A 45 23.73 24.20 17.12
C VAL A 45 23.97 25.22 18.23
N ARG A 46 22.91 25.90 18.70
CA ARG A 46 23.02 26.89 19.79
C ARG A 46 23.57 26.27 21.08
N TRP A 47 23.12 25.07 21.44
CA TRP A 47 23.63 24.37 22.62
C TRP A 47 25.11 24.03 22.50
N LEU A 48 25.53 23.51 21.34
CA LEU A 48 26.94 23.21 21.06
C LEU A 48 27.81 24.48 21.12
N LEU A 49 27.37 25.58 20.52
CA LEU A 49 28.07 26.86 20.54
C LEU A 49 28.16 27.46 21.96
N SER A 50 27.21 27.16 22.84
CA SER A 50 27.21 27.59 24.25
C SER A 50 28.05 26.71 25.18
N GLY A 51 28.76 25.71 24.66
CA GLY A 51 29.57 24.77 25.44
C GLY A 51 28.75 23.68 26.16
N ARG A 52 27.43 23.63 25.98
CA ARG A 52 26.56 22.59 26.56
C ARG A 52 26.55 21.35 25.66
N VAL A 53 27.67 20.66 25.61
CA VAL A 53 27.93 19.56 24.66
C VAL A 53 26.88 18.45 24.73
N ILE A 54 26.56 17.95 25.93
CA ILE A 54 25.58 16.85 26.10
C ILE A 54 24.22 17.25 25.53
N ALA A 55 23.69 18.41 25.93
CA ALA A 55 22.40 18.91 25.45
C ALA A 55 22.40 19.13 23.92
N GLY A 56 23.50 19.66 23.38
CA GLY A 56 23.66 19.88 21.95
C GLY A 56 23.67 18.59 21.15
N VAL A 57 24.45 17.60 21.58
CA VAL A 57 24.52 16.28 20.92
C VAL A 57 23.19 15.56 21.00
N THR A 58 22.54 15.51 22.16
CA THR A 58 21.23 14.84 22.31
C THR A 58 20.18 15.49 21.40
N THR A 59 20.13 16.82 21.36
CA THR A 59 19.19 17.55 20.50
C THR A 59 19.49 17.32 19.02
N ALA A 60 20.78 17.29 18.63
CA ALA A 60 21.20 17.01 17.26
C ALA A 60 20.75 15.60 16.81
N VAL A 61 20.93 14.58 17.67
CA VAL A 61 20.49 13.22 17.39
C VAL A 61 18.98 13.17 17.15
N VAL A 62 18.18 13.83 18.01
CA VAL A 62 16.72 13.91 17.83
C VAL A 62 16.36 14.60 16.51
N ALA A 63 17.01 15.72 16.19
CA ALA A 63 16.76 16.45 14.94
C ALA A 63 17.08 15.58 13.70
N VAL A 64 18.20 14.84 13.72
CA VAL A 64 18.58 13.91 12.64
C VAL A 64 17.55 12.79 12.49
N VAL A 65 17.06 12.22 13.60
CA VAL A 65 16.03 11.18 13.59
C VAL A 65 14.72 11.69 12.98
N LEU A 66 14.29 12.91 13.33
CA LEU A 66 13.11 13.53 12.73
C LEU A 66 13.29 13.81 11.23
N VAL A 67 14.40 14.43 10.83
CA VAL A 67 14.67 14.66 9.40
C VAL A 67 14.68 13.35 8.62
N GLY A 68 15.32 12.30 9.17
CA GLY A 68 15.35 10.97 8.59
C GLY A 68 13.96 10.34 8.47
N ALA A 69 13.12 10.46 9.49
CA ALA A 69 11.75 9.97 9.48
C ALA A 69 10.91 10.66 8.38
N GLY A 70 10.97 11.99 8.28
CA GLY A 70 10.27 12.74 7.23
C GLY A 70 10.73 12.35 5.83
N ALA A 71 12.06 12.25 5.61
CA ALA A 71 12.63 11.81 4.35
C ALA A 71 12.18 10.38 3.99
N GLY A 72 12.11 9.49 4.98
CA GLY A 72 11.63 8.12 4.81
C GLY A 72 10.17 8.04 4.36
N ILE A 73 9.26 8.83 4.96
CA ILE A 73 7.84 8.88 4.56
C ILE A 73 7.73 9.33 3.09
N VAL A 74 8.38 10.43 2.74
CA VAL A 74 8.35 10.97 1.37
C VAL A 74 8.91 9.93 0.38
N ARG A 75 10.01 9.25 0.74
CA ARG A 75 10.62 8.22 -0.10
C ARG A 75 9.73 6.99 -0.27
N PHE A 76 9.06 6.56 0.80
CA PHE A 76 8.11 5.45 0.76
C PHE A 76 6.94 5.79 -0.17
N SER A 77 6.26 6.91 0.09
CA SER A 77 5.09 7.30 -0.68
C SER A 77 5.37 7.58 -2.15
N ARG A 78 6.52 8.16 -2.49
CA ARG A 78 6.84 8.49 -3.89
C ARG A 78 7.44 7.35 -4.69
N ARG A 79 8.15 6.42 -4.05
CA ARG A 79 8.91 5.37 -4.77
C ARG A 79 8.87 4.01 -4.09
N GLY A 80 8.92 3.98 -2.76
CA GLY A 80 9.03 2.73 -1.99
C GLY A 80 7.87 1.78 -2.26
N LYS A 81 6.63 2.30 -2.22
CA LYS A 81 5.44 1.49 -2.51
C LYS A 81 5.45 0.88 -3.91
N PHE A 82 5.87 1.63 -4.93
CA PHE A 82 5.95 1.14 -6.31
C PHE A 82 7.06 0.10 -6.49
N GLU A 83 8.24 0.31 -5.90
CA GLU A 83 9.32 -0.69 -5.92
C GLU A 83 8.94 -2.01 -5.25
N VAL A 84 8.20 -1.91 -4.14
CA VAL A 84 7.70 -3.07 -3.39
C VAL A 84 6.65 -3.81 -4.21
N TRP A 85 5.65 -3.11 -4.72
CA TRP A 85 4.58 -3.74 -5.51
C TRP A 85 5.05 -4.27 -6.85
N ALA A 86 6.00 -3.60 -7.53
CA ALA A 86 6.64 -4.14 -8.72
C ALA A 86 7.27 -5.51 -8.45
N ARG A 87 7.96 -5.68 -7.31
CA ARG A 87 8.54 -6.97 -6.91
C ARG A 87 7.48 -8.02 -6.56
N LEU A 88 6.45 -7.63 -5.81
CA LEU A 88 5.38 -8.55 -5.43
C LEU A 88 4.63 -9.05 -6.67
N LEU A 89 4.21 -8.15 -7.56
CA LEU A 89 3.46 -8.49 -8.76
C LEU A 89 4.29 -9.31 -9.76
N THR A 90 5.55 -8.94 -10.00
CA THR A 90 6.41 -9.74 -10.89
C THR A 90 6.72 -11.12 -10.32
N GLY A 91 6.83 -11.25 -8.99
CA GLY A 91 6.97 -12.54 -8.31
C GLY A 91 5.74 -13.45 -8.42
N LEU A 92 4.57 -12.91 -8.79
CA LEU A 92 3.40 -13.73 -9.10
C LEU A 92 3.48 -14.40 -10.47
N HIS A 93 4.39 -14.02 -11.37
CA HIS A 93 4.50 -14.66 -12.70
C HIS A 93 3.13 -14.79 -13.40
N LEU A 94 2.41 -13.67 -13.51
CA LEU A 94 1.09 -13.63 -14.16
C LEU A 94 1.21 -14.07 -15.64
N ARG A 95 0.23 -14.84 -16.11
CA ARG A 95 0.10 -15.33 -17.50
C ARG A 95 -0.34 -14.21 -18.46
N GLY A 96 -0.90 -13.14 -17.91
CA GLY A 96 -1.36 -11.96 -18.63
C GLY A 96 -2.80 -12.02 -19.10
N ASP A 97 -3.55 -13.07 -18.72
CA ASP A 97 -4.98 -13.24 -18.97
C ASP A 97 -5.82 -13.30 -17.68
N GLU A 98 -5.17 -13.12 -16.53
CA GLU A 98 -5.84 -13.13 -15.24
C GLU A 98 -6.81 -11.96 -15.05
N ARG A 99 -7.82 -12.21 -14.20
CA ARG A 99 -8.64 -11.18 -13.58
C ARG A 99 -8.13 -10.88 -12.18
N VAL A 100 -7.65 -9.66 -11.96
CA VAL A 100 -7.07 -9.21 -10.69
C VAL A 100 -8.03 -8.26 -9.98
N LEU A 101 -8.29 -8.45 -8.70
CA LEU A 101 -9.06 -7.53 -7.85
C LEU A 101 -8.13 -6.75 -6.91
N ASP A 102 -8.25 -5.42 -6.87
CA ASP A 102 -7.57 -4.55 -5.90
C ASP A 102 -8.57 -4.00 -4.87
N LEU A 103 -8.42 -4.42 -3.61
CA LEU A 103 -9.28 -4.01 -2.50
C LEU A 103 -8.78 -2.71 -1.89
N GLY A 104 -9.60 -1.66 -2.00
CA GLY A 104 -9.24 -0.30 -1.60
C GLY A 104 -8.24 0.30 -2.57
N CYS A 105 -8.58 0.27 -3.87
CA CYS A 105 -7.64 0.61 -4.94
C CYS A 105 -7.19 2.09 -4.90
N GLY A 106 -7.95 2.95 -4.24
CA GLY A 106 -7.70 4.39 -4.19
C GLY A 106 -7.43 4.96 -5.58
N ARG A 107 -6.33 5.73 -5.71
CA ARG A 107 -5.85 6.31 -6.99
C ARG A 107 -5.19 5.30 -7.96
N GLY A 108 -5.29 4.01 -7.69
CA GLY A 108 -4.91 2.93 -8.61
C GLY A 108 -3.43 2.50 -8.57
N ALA A 109 -2.67 2.79 -7.51
CA ALA A 109 -1.23 2.51 -7.50
C ALA A 109 -0.88 1.04 -7.77
N VAL A 110 -1.66 0.11 -7.20
CA VAL A 110 -1.46 -1.34 -7.39
C VAL A 110 -2.32 -1.85 -8.55
N LEU A 111 -3.59 -1.45 -8.62
CA LEU A 111 -4.48 -1.73 -9.73
C LEU A 111 -3.84 -1.52 -11.11
N LEU A 112 -3.27 -0.34 -11.34
CA LEU A 112 -2.71 0.04 -12.65
C LEU A 112 -1.38 -0.69 -12.92
N ALA A 113 -0.58 -0.93 -11.87
CA ALA A 113 0.61 -1.76 -11.98
C ALA A 113 0.27 -3.22 -12.34
N ALA A 114 -0.82 -3.76 -11.78
CA ALA A 114 -1.34 -5.07 -12.17
C ALA A 114 -1.87 -5.05 -13.61
N ALA A 115 -2.65 -4.04 -14.00
CA ALA A 115 -3.20 -3.92 -15.36
C ALA A 115 -2.14 -3.92 -16.46
N LYS A 116 -0.97 -3.31 -16.21
CA LYS A 116 0.20 -3.35 -17.13
C LYS A 116 0.72 -4.77 -17.40
N LEU A 117 0.47 -5.70 -16.50
CA LEU A 117 0.87 -7.11 -16.62
C LEU A 117 -0.19 -7.99 -17.28
N LEU A 118 -1.35 -7.44 -17.65
CA LEU A 118 -2.52 -8.19 -18.10
C LEU A 118 -2.93 -7.84 -19.55
N PRO A 119 -2.08 -8.09 -20.56
CA PRO A 119 -2.37 -7.70 -21.95
C PRO A 119 -3.68 -8.29 -22.51
N ARG A 120 -4.15 -9.42 -21.97
CA ARG A 120 -5.41 -10.10 -22.34
C ARG A 120 -6.37 -10.26 -21.15
N GLY A 121 -5.99 -9.74 -19.98
CA GLY A 121 -6.75 -9.87 -18.74
C GLY A 121 -7.41 -8.55 -18.36
N SER A 122 -7.82 -8.44 -17.10
CA SER A 122 -8.42 -7.20 -16.57
C SER A 122 -8.11 -7.01 -15.09
N ALA A 123 -8.06 -5.75 -14.67
CA ALA A 123 -7.88 -5.38 -13.27
C ALA A 123 -9.11 -4.62 -12.77
N VAL A 124 -9.73 -5.12 -11.71
CA VAL A 124 -10.93 -4.55 -11.11
C VAL A 124 -10.53 -3.89 -9.79
N GLY A 125 -10.86 -2.61 -9.63
CA GLY A 125 -10.62 -1.85 -8.40
C GLY A 125 -11.92 -1.60 -7.65
N VAL A 126 -11.92 -1.84 -6.34
CA VAL A 126 -13.01 -1.42 -5.45
C VAL A 126 -12.52 -0.39 -4.45
N ASP A 127 -13.30 0.66 -4.24
CA ASP A 127 -13.05 1.64 -3.19
C ASP A 127 -14.39 2.27 -2.75
N ILE A 128 -14.39 2.85 -1.56
CA ILE A 128 -15.52 3.64 -1.05
C ILE A 128 -15.34 5.15 -1.34
N TRP A 129 -14.29 5.50 -2.09
CA TRP A 129 -13.91 6.83 -2.59
C TRP A 129 -13.95 7.90 -1.51
N ARG A 130 -13.46 7.55 -0.31
CA ARG A 130 -13.39 8.54 0.77
C ARG A 130 -12.35 9.60 0.40
N PRO A 131 -12.73 10.89 0.38
CA PRO A 131 -11.77 11.95 0.13
C PRO A 131 -10.62 11.89 1.14
N ASP A 132 -9.41 11.94 0.61
CA ASP A 132 -8.17 12.08 1.36
C ASP A 132 -7.32 13.20 0.72
N GLN A 133 -6.11 13.44 1.24
CA GLN A 133 -5.22 14.48 0.72
C GLN A 133 -4.65 14.16 -0.67
N THR A 134 -4.85 12.96 -1.18
CA THR A 134 -4.45 12.61 -2.54
C THR A 134 -5.53 12.98 -3.55
N GLY A 135 -6.72 13.41 -3.11
CA GLY A 135 -7.86 13.64 -3.99
C GLY A 135 -8.42 12.31 -4.50
N ASN A 136 -8.49 11.31 -3.61
CA ASN A 136 -9.04 10.00 -3.94
C ASN A 136 -10.49 10.14 -4.45
N CYS A 137 -10.69 9.79 -5.71
CA CYS A 137 -11.98 9.69 -6.39
C CYS A 137 -11.79 8.83 -7.64
N VAL A 138 -12.90 8.34 -8.20
CA VAL A 138 -12.90 7.55 -9.44
C VAL A 138 -12.15 8.27 -10.56
N GLN A 139 -12.39 9.57 -10.75
CA GLN A 139 -11.80 10.37 -11.83
C GLN A 139 -10.28 10.46 -11.71
N ALA A 140 -9.75 10.53 -10.50
CA ALA A 140 -8.31 10.55 -10.30
C ALA A 140 -7.66 9.21 -10.68
N THR A 141 -8.33 8.09 -10.40
CA THR A 141 -7.87 6.76 -10.81
C THR A 141 -7.94 6.58 -12.32
N VAL A 142 -9.01 7.06 -12.96
CA VAL A 142 -9.15 7.06 -14.42
C VAL A 142 -8.05 7.88 -15.09
N ALA A 143 -7.81 9.12 -14.62
CA ALA A 143 -6.73 9.97 -15.15
C ALA A 143 -5.35 9.32 -15.02
N ASN A 144 -5.09 8.61 -13.91
CA ASN A 144 -3.87 7.82 -13.76
C ASN A 144 -3.84 6.65 -14.74
N ALA A 145 -4.95 5.95 -14.94
CA ALA A 145 -5.03 4.83 -15.88
C ALA A 145 -4.73 5.25 -17.32
N GLU A 146 -5.22 6.42 -17.73
CA GLU A 146 -4.91 7.04 -19.02
C GLU A 146 -3.41 7.36 -19.12
N ALA A 147 -2.84 8.02 -18.10
CA ALA A 147 -1.40 8.34 -18.06
C ALA A 147 -0.49 7.10 -18.08
N GLU A 148 -0.96 5.99 -17.51
CA GLU A 148 -0.27 4.70 -17.53
C GLU A 148 -0.51 3.88 -18.80
N GLY A 149 -1.49 4.25 -19.65
CA GLY A 149 -1.85 3.56 -20.88
C GLY A 149 -2.58 2.22 -20.68
N VAL A 150 -3.39 2.12 -19.62
CA VAL A 150 -4.11 0.89 -19.23
C VAL A 150 -5.59 1.10 -18.95
N ALA A 151 -6.14 2.26 -19.33
CA ALA A 151 -7.55 2.60 -19.10
C ALA A 151 -8.54 1.59 -19.69
N ASP A 152 -8.18 0.93 -20.80
CA ASP A 152 -8.94 -0.11 -21.48
C ASP A 152 -8.98 -1.46 -20.74
N ARG A 153 -8.17 -1.63 -19.70
CA ARG A 153 -8.03 -2.90 -18.95
C ARG A 153 -8.57 -2.83 -17.52
N ILE A 154 -9.13 -1.69 -17.12
CA ILE A 154 -9.59 -1.49 -15.75
C ILE A 154 -11.10 -1.36 -15.64
N GLU A 155 -11.63 -1.85 -14.53
CA GLU A 155 -13.01 -1.63 -14.10
C GLU A 155 -12.99 -1.07 -12.67
N LEU A 156 -13.82 -0.08 -12.37
CA LEU A 156 -13.86 0.57 -11.06
C LEU A 156 -15.28 0.46 -10.49
N HIS A 157 -15.39 -0.01 -9.24
CA HIS A 157 -16.66 -0.05 -8.53
C HIS A 157 -16.59 0.69 -7.21
N THR A 158 -17.65 1.44 -6.92
CA THR A 158 -17.90 1.95 -5.58
C THR A 158 -18.46 0.82 -4.72
N CYS A 159 -17.63 0.22 -3.86
CA CYS A 159 -18.01 -0.99 -3.12
C CYS A 159 -17.24 -1.08 -1.80
N ASP A 160 -17.92 -1.57 -0.75
CA ASP A 160 -17.29 -1.92 0.52
C ASP A 160 -16.62 -3.30 0.40
N MET A 161 -15.32 -3.37 0.69
CA MET A 161 -14.56 -4.62 0.61
C MET A 161 -15.00 -5.69 1.62
N THR A 162 -15.85 -5.33 2.59
CA THR A 162 -16.42 -6.27 3.57
C THR A 162 -17.69 -6.97 3.08
N ASP A 163 -18.25 -6.53 1.94
CA ASP A 163 -19.45 -7.09 1.31
C ASP A 163 -19.38 -6.89 -0.22
N LEU A 164 -18.53 -7.69 -0.87
CA LEU A 164 -18.26 -7.59 -2.30
C LEU A 164 -19.44 -8.12 -3.12
N GLN A 165 -19.97 -7.28 -4.00
CA GLN A 165 -21.07 -7.65 -4.91
C GLN A 165 -20.58 -8.42 -6.15
N PHE A 166 -19.60 -9.32 -5.96
CA PHE A 166 -19.09 -10.22 -6.99
C PHE A 166 -19.44 -11.67 -6.67
N PRO A 167 -19.67 -12.52 -7.70
CA PRO A 167 -19.82 -13.95 -7.50
C PRO A 167 -18.57 -14.57 -6.86
N ASP A 168 -18.78 -15.71 -6.19
CA ASP A 168 -17.69 -16.58 -5.74
C ASP A 168 -16.79 -16.96 -6.91
N GLU A 169 -15.50 -17.16 -6.63
CA GLU A 169 -14.54 -17.71 -7.61
C GLU A 169 -14.46 -16.92 -8.93
N SER A 170 -14.55 -15.60 -8.84
CA SER A 170 -14.57 -14.68 -9.98
C SER A 170 -13.20 -14.09 -10.34
N PHE A 171 -12.20 -14.17 -9.46
CA PHE A 171 -10.87 -13.58 -9.63
C PHE A 171 -9.74 -14.60 -9.49
N ASP A 172 -8.69 -14.44 -10.29
CA ASP A 172 -7.48 -15.27 -10.20
C ASP A 172 -6.52 -14.74 -9.13
N VAL A 173 -6.50 -13.43 -8.90
CA VAL A 173 -5.64 -12.77 -7.91
C VAL A 173 -6.40 -11.68 -7.18
N VAL A 174 -6.22 -11.61 -5.87
CA VAL A 174 -6.68 -10.49 -5.03
C VAL A 174 -5.48 -9.80 -4.40
N VAL A 175 -5.40 -8.48 -4.56
CA VAL A 175 -4.38 -7.63 -3.96
C VAL A 175 -5.03 -6.59 -3.06
N SER A 176 -4.28 -6.09 -2.07
CA SER A 176 -4.67 -4.93 -1.28
C SER A 176 -3.45 -4.24 -0.71
N SER A 177 -3.41 -2.91 -0.79
CA SER A 177 -2.31 -2.10 -0.28
C SER A 177 -2.78 -1.03 0.67
N LEU A 178 -2.34 -1.11 1.93
CA LEU A 178 -2.58 -0.08 2.94
C LEU A 178 -4.07 0.31 3.09
N ALA A 179 -4.98 -0.65 2.89
CA ALA A 179 -6.41 -0.39 2.90
C ALA A 179 -7.15 -1.07 4.06
N ILE A 180 -6.97 -2.37 4.24
CA ILE A 180 -7.73 -3.19 5.21
C ILE A 180 -7.55 -2.69 6.66
N HIS A 181 -6.38 -2.16 7.03
CA HIS A 181 -6.16 -1.62 8.38
C HIS A 181 -7.11 -0.46 8.74
N ASN A 182 -7.64 0.27 7.75
CA ASN A 182 -8.56 1.39 7.96
C ASN A 182 -9.98 0.95 8.37
N LEU A 183 -10.30 -0.34 8.25
CA LEU A 183 -11.61 -0.85 8.64
C LEU A 183 -11.82 -0.78 10.16
N PRO A 184 -13.03 -0.42 10.63
CA PRO A 184 -13.33 -0.32 12.05
C PRO A 184 -13.47 -1.72 12.67
N GLY A 185 -12.66 -2.01 13.68
CA GLY A 185 -12.75 -3.26 14.44
C GLY A 185 -12.16 -4.49 13.73
N ASN A 186 -11.97 -5.55 14.49
CA ASN A 186 -11.37 -6.78 13.98
C ASN A 186 -12.34 -7.61 13.13
N ASP A 187 -13.65 -7.45 13.35
CA ASP A 187 -14.67 -8.20 12.60
C ASP A 187 -14.76 -7.73 11.16
N ALA A 188 -14.82 -6.41 10.91
CA ALA A 188 -14.76 -5.86 9.55
C ALA A 188 -13.50 -6.32 8.79
N ARG A 189 -12.34 -6.33 9.47
CA ARG A 189 -11.09 -6.84 8.88
C ARG A 189 -11.17 -8.33 8.54
N ARG A 190 -11.81 -9.15 9.38
CA ARG A 190 -12.03 -10.58 9.07
C ARG A 190 -12.99 -10.73 7.90
N SER A 191 -14.09 -9.97 7.85
CA SER A 191 -15.03 -9.97 6.73
C SER A 191 -14.35 -9.64 5.41
N ALA A 192 -13.49 -8.62 5.35
CA ALA A 192 -12.72 -8.31 4.14
C ALA A 192 -11.81 -9.45 3.69
N ILE A 193 -11.17 -10.16 4.63
CA ILE A 193 -10.37 -11.36 4.31
C ILE A 193 -11.26 -12.50 3.82
N ASP A 194 -12.42 -12.70 4.43
CA ASP A 194 -13.36 -13.76 4.04
C ASP A 194 -13.92 -13.52 2.64
N GLU A 195 -14.27 -12.28 2.31
CA GLU A 195 -14.69 -11.85 0.98
C GLU A 195 -13.59 -12.05 -0.06
N ALA A 196 -12.36 -11.65 0.25
CA ALA A 196 -11.20 -11.89 -0.61
C ALA A 196 -11.01 -13.38 -0.93
N VAL A 197 -11.18 -14.26 0.07
CA VAL A 197 -11.10 -15.73 -0.12
C VAL A 197 -12.29 -16.27 -0.92
N ARG A 198 -13.49 -15.73 -0.70
CA ARG A 198 -14.72 -16.15 -1.40
C ARG A 198 -14.61 -15.89 -2.90
N VAL A 199 -14.22 -14.68 -3.29
CA VAL A 199 -14.16 -14.26 -4.70
C VAL A 199 -12.94 -14.83 -5.44
N LEU A 200 -11.92 -15.35 -4.74
CA LEU A 200 -10.80 -16.03 -5.37
C LEU A 200 -11.22 -17.37 -5.98
N ARG A 201 -10.77 -17.66 -7.20
CA ARG A 201 -10.85 -18.98 -7.83
C ARG A 201 -10.01 -20.01 -7.07
N PRO A 202 -10.33 -21.31 -7.17
CA PRO A 202 -9.44 -22.37 -6.74
C PRO A 202 -8.05 -22.21 -7.40
N GLY A 203 -6.98 -22.34 -6.62
CA GLY A 203 -5.61 -22.04 -7.08
C GLY A 203 -5.27 -20.54 -7.19
N GLY A 204 -6.25 -19.65 -6.95
CA GLY A 204 -6.07 -18.20 -6.96
C GLY A 204 -5.18 -17.71 -5.83
N ARG A 205 -4.57 -16.53 -6.01
CA ARG A 205 -3.53 -16.01 -5.10
C ARG A 205 -3.93 -14.69 -4.46
N LEU A 206 -3.52 -14.51 -3.21
CA LEU A 206 -3.79 -13.33 -2.41
C LEU A 206 -2.48 -12.67 -1.99
N VAL A 207 -2.40 -11.35 -2.15
CA VAL A 207 -1.26 -10.54 -1.67
C VAL A 207 -1.76 -9.27 -0.98
N ILE A 208 -1.56 -9.18 0.33
CA ILE A 208 -1.93 -7.98 1.11
C ILE A 208 -0.65 -7.34 1.64
N ALA A 209 -0.40 -6.06 1.34
CA ALA A 209 0.67 -5.28 1.96
C ALA A 209 0.08 -4.27 2.93
N ASP A 210 0.42 -4.40 4.22
CA ASP A 210 -0.18 -3.57 5.27
C ASP A 210 0.82 -3.22 6.39
N ILE A 211 0.65 -2.04 7.00
CA ILE A 211 1.41 -1.56 8.17
C ILE A 211 0.87 -2.15 9.49
N GLY A 212 -0.37 -2.63 9.50
CA GLY A 212 -1.05 -3.12 10.70
C GLY A 212 -1.76 -4.45 10.48
N PHE A 213 -2.12 -5.11 11.58
CA PHE A 213 -3.03 -6.28 11.63
C PHE A 213 -2.64 -7.51 10.77
N THR A 214 -1.48 -7.53 10.12
CA THR A 214 -1.04 -8.63 9.23
C THR A 214 -0.99 -10.00 9.89
N ARG A 215 -0.75 -10.07 11.21
CA ARG A 215 -0.86 -11.34 11.97
C ARG A 215 -2.31 -11.85 12.04
N LEU A 216 -3.29 -10.95 12.18
CA LEU A 216 -4.71 -11.28 12.16
C LEU A 216 -5.11 -11.79 10.77
N TYR A 217 -4.67 -11.13 9.70
CA TYR A 217 -4.95 -11.55 8.33
C TYR A 217 -4.43 -12.97 8.08
N ALA A 218 -3.15 -13.22 8.38
CA ALA A 218 -2.54 -14.55 8.24
C ALA A 218 -3.25 -15.62 9.08
N LYS A 219 -3.66 -15.29 10.31
CA LYS A 219 -4.44 -16.22 11.15
C LYS A 219 -5.79 -16.52 10.51
N ARG A 220 -6.49 -15.51 9.99
CA ARG A 220 -7.81 -15.69 9.37
C ARG A 220 -7.73 -16.48 8.07
N LEU A 221 -6.74 -16.21 7.22
CA LEU A 221 -6.49 -16.99 5.99
C LEU A 221 -6.31 -18.47 6.29
N ARG A 222 -5.52 -18.82 7.32
CA ARG A 222 -5.36 -20.22 7.77
C ARG A 222 -6.67 -20.83 8.26
N GLN A 223 -7.49 -20.07 9.01
CA GLN A 223 -8.81 -20.53 9.45
C GLN A 223 -9.78 -20.76 8.29
N ARG A 224 -9.60 -20.07 7.16
CA ARG A 224 -10.38 -20.25 5.93
C ARG A 224 -9.80 -21.33 5.01
N GLY A 225 -8.80 -22.08 5.46
CA GLY A 225 -8.21 -23.19 4.69
C GLY A 225 -7.25 -22.76 3.59
N MET A 226 -6.78 -21.51 3.59
CA MET A 226 -5.78 -21.07 2.61
C MET A 226 -4.42 -21.75 2.85
N GLU A 227 -3.74 -22.08 1.76
CA GLU A 227 -2.41 -22.69 1.75
C GLU A 227 -1.31 -21.66 1.56
N ASN A 228 -0.06 -22.06 1.84
CA ASN A 228 1.14 -21.23 1.65
C ASN A 228 1.01 -19.82 2.28
N VAL A 229 0.41 -19.78 3.49
CA VAL A 229 0.15 -18.52 4.19
C VAL A 229 1.44 -18.01 4.82
N GLU A 230 2.07 -17.06 4.14
CA GLU A 230 3.33 -16.45 4.55
C GLU A 230 3.13 -15.01 4.97
N ARG A 231 3.97 -14.55 5.89
CA ARG A 231 4.04 -13.15 6.31
C ARG A 231 5.48 -12.71 6.30
N GLN A 232 5.81 -11.72 5.47
CA GLN A 232 7.17 -11.25 5.26
C GLN A 232 7.29 -9.74 5.52
N ASP A 233 8.41 -9.34 6.10
CA ASP A 233 8.82 -7.92 6.21
C ASP A 233 9.29 -7.46 4.82
N LEU A 234 8.74 -6.35 4.31
CA LEU A 234 9.08 -5.83 2.98
C LEU A 234 10.35 -4.96 2.98
N GLY A 235 11.01 -4.85 4.13
CA GLY A 235 12.30 -4.22 4.31
C GLY A 235 12.25 -2.70 4.23
N TRP A 236 13.44 -2.11 4.10
CA TRP A 236 13.63 -0.65 4.21
C TRP A 236 12.87 0.18 3.19
N ARG A 237 12.55 -0.41 2.02
CA ARG A 237 11.75 0.25 0.97
C ARG A 237 10.30 0.43 1.37
N ALA A 238 9.86 -0.25 2.42
CA ALA A 238 8.49 -0.27 2.91
C ALA A 238 8.35 0.28 4.34
N TRP A 239 9.35 1.04 4.80
CA TRP A 239 9.30 1.74 6.10
C TRP A 239 8.48 3.02 5.99
N TRP A 240 7.60 3.22 6.95
CA TRP A 240 6.86 4.46 7.13
C TRP A 240 7.71 5.43 7.96
N GLY A 241 8.68 6.06 7.30
CA GLY A 241 9.63 6.99 7.90
C GLY A 241 10.85 6.31 8.51
N LEU A 242 10.66 5.62 9.64
CA LEU A 242 11.74 4.93 10.37
C LEU A 242 11.52 3.41 10.38
N PRO A 243 12.55 2.61 10.73
CA PRO A 243 12.45 1.15 10.82
C PRO A 243 11.43 0.62 11.85
N LEU A 244 10.73 1.49 12.58
CA LEU A 244 9.78 1.11 13.62
C LEU A 244 8.38 0.83 13.05
N ILE A 245 7.98 1.53 11.98
CA ILE A 245 6.70 1.31 11.31
C ILE A 245 7.00 0.65 9.97
N ARG A 246 6.70 -0.65 9.88
CA ARG A 246 7.08 -1.49 8.73
C ARG A 246 5.85 -2.06 8.06
N THR A 247 5.83 -1.99 6.74
CA THR A 247 4.86 -2.72 5.94
C THR A 247 5.26 -4.18 5.84
N HIS A 248 4.30 -5.06 6.07
CA HIS A 248 4.47 -6.50 5.87
C HIS A 248 3.56 -6.95 4.75
N ALA A 249 4.03 -7.89 3.93
CA ALA A 249 3.16 -8.61 3.02
C ALA A 249 2.64 -9.88 3.68
N VAL A 250 1.37 -10.19 3.44
CA VAL A 250 0.76 -11.48 3.71
C VAL A 250 0.36 -12.07 2.38
N THR A 251 0.88 -13.25 2.07
CA THR A 251 0.58 -13.99 0.84
C THR A 251 -0.12 -15.29 1.17
N ALA A 252 -0.99 -15.75 0.28
CA ALA A 252 -1.67 -17.04 0.43
C ALA A 252 -2.18 -17.53 -0.93
N THR A 253 -2.42 -18.84 -1.03
CA THR A 253 -3.02 -19.48 -2.20
C THR A 253 -4.30 -20.19 -1.78
N LYS A 254 -5.38 -20.02 -2.54
CA LYS A 254 -6.61 -20.79 -2.33
C LYS A 254 -6.36 -22.23 -2.81
N PRO A 255 -6.68 -23.27 -2.02
CA PRO A 255 -6.50 -24.65 -2.47
C PRO A 255 -7.13 -24.87 -3.84
N GLY A 256 -6.47 -25.66 -4.68
CA GLY A 256 -7.08 -26.11 -5.92
C GLY A 256 -8.29 -27.01 -5.63
N THR A 257 -9.25 -27.08 -6.55
CA THR A 257 -10.21 -28.17 -6.55
C THR A 257 -9.41 -29.44 -6.80
N GLY A 258 -9.13 -30.19 -5.74
CA GLY A 258 -8.54 -31.52 -5.86
C GLY A 258 -9.43 -32.36 -6.78
N TRP A 259 -8.84 -32.93 -7.82
CA TRP A 259 -9.41 -34.04 -8.55
C TRP A 259 -8.98 -35.34 -7.88
#